data_AF-A0AAD0MR02-F1
#
_entry.id   AF-A0AAD0MR02-F1
#
_cell.length_a   1.000
_cell.length_b   1.000
_cell.length_c   1.000
_cell.angle_alpha   90.00
_cell.angle_beta   90.00
_cell.angle_gamma   90.00
#
_symmetry.space_group_name_H-M   'P 1'
#
loop_
_entity.id
_entity.type
_entity.pdbx_description
1 polymer ?
#
loop_
_entity_poly.entity_id
_entity_poly.type
_entity_poly.pdbx_seq_one_letter_code
_entity_poly.pdbx_strand_id
1 'polypeptide(L)'
;MKTIIKLNQNKFKNIFFSLVMMVIFIILAFMFKMINQAINGTSEWKEIFESQANLVNRTDLSWFANGKITTSFFTGPVGSKSFSEFNLLYSVNGGYIFLLPIFWDLLINWILIVGIAFIFGFIIYEFFKNNKMLKIKSISNQQDKFKKSNNVNEKARKINSKKRSKISEESATMFISKMEEKYEKELSEDEIEFEKDEKLSIAERSKIDGSDKISEKRYELQKYSNKLRSVSIEKNLSKKLQEVNLRNLTKRELITYMKKVKNEIAN
;
A
#
# COMPACT_ATOMS: atom_id res chain seq x y z
N MET A 1 8.05 22.80 -22.93
CA MET A 1 8.95 22.30 -21.87
C MET A 1 8.51 20.88 -21.50
N LYS A 2 9.23 19.86 -21.97
CA LYS A 2 8.97 18.45 -21.61
C LYS A 2 9.56 18.19 -20.23
N THR A 3 8.72 18.12 -19.20
CA THR A 3 9.09 17.59 -17.90
C THR A 3 9.31 16.08 -18.06
N ILE A 4 10.56 15.72 -18.33
CA ILE A 4 11.03 14.34 -18.29
C ILE A 4 10.77 13.83 -16.87
N ILE A 5 9.81 12.92 -16.76
CA ILE A 5 9.54 12.17 -15.54
C ILE A 5 10.83 11.40 -15.24
N LYS A 6 11.64 11.89 -14.31
CA LYS A 6 12.71 11.11 -13.66
C LYS A 6 12.01 10.02 -12.82
N LEU A 7 11.47 9.02 -13.51
CA LEU A 7 11.08 7.75 -12.94
C LEU A 7 12.32 7.22 -12.24
N ASN A 8 12.18 6.92 -10.95
CA ASN A 8 13.28 6.53 -10.08
C ASN A 8 13.95 5.25 -10.64
N GLN A 9 14.99 5.42 -11.46
CA GLN A 9 15.60 4.37 -12.30
C GLN A 9 16.08 3.16 -11.49
N ASN A 10 16.44 3.39 -10.22
CA ASN A 10 16.88 2.31 -9.32
C ASN A 10 15.76 1.32 -8.96
N LYS A 11 14.47 1.69 -9.09
CA LYS A 11 13.34 0.80 -8.74
C LYS A 11 13.20 -0.35 -9.72
N PHE A 12 13.21 -0.04 -11.01
CA PHE A 12 13.15 -1.06 -12.07
C PHE A 12 14.43 -1.88 -12.10
N LYS A 13 15.56 -1.29 -11.72
CA LYS A 13 16.84 -2.00 -11.65
C LYS A 13 16.82 -3.19 -10.69
N ASN A 14 16.25 -3.04 -9.48
CA ASN A 14 16.22 -4.14 -8.50
C ASN A 14 15.29 -5.29 -8.93
N ILE A 15 14.11 -4.96 -9.46
CA ILE A 15 13.16 -5.96 -9.96
C ILE A 15 13.74 -6.65 -11.18
N PHE A 16 14.30 -5.89 -12.13
CA PHE A 16 14.97 -6.42 -13.32
C PHE A 16 16.14 -7.33 -12.93
N PHE A 17 16.98 -6.91 -11.98
CA PHE A 17 18.08 -7.73 -11.48
C PHE A 17 17.57 -9.04 -10.86
N SER A 18 16.48 -8.98 -10.10
CA SER A 18 15.85 -10.18 -9.52
C SER A 18 15.34 -11.16 -10.60
N LEU A 19 14.77 -10.63 -11.69
CA LEU A 19 14.37 -11.44 -12.85
C LEU A 19 15.58 -12.05 -13.58
N VAL A 20 16.65 -11.29 -13.77
CA VAL A 20 17.89 -11.80 -14.37
C VAL A 20 18.48 -12.92 -13.49
N MET A 21 18.51 -12.74 -12.17
CA MET A 21 18.95 -13.77 -11.23
C MET A 21 18.07 -15.02 -11.31
N MET A 22 16.76 -14.88 -11.49
CA MET A 22 15.85 -16.01 -11.70
C MET A 22 16.21 -16.81 -12.96
N VAL A 23 16.49 -16.13 -14.07
CA VAL A 23 16.90 -16.79 -15.33
C VAL A 23 18.22 -17.52 -15.15
N ILE A 24 19.22 -16.89 -14.52
CA ILE A 24 20.52 -17.51 -14.24
C ILE A 24 20.34 -18.77 -13.37
N PHE A 25 19.50 -18.68 -12.34
CA PHE A 25 19.23 -19.78 -11.43
C PHE A 25 18.55 -20.97 -12.15
N ILE A 26 17.61 -20.70 -13.06
CA ILE A 26 16.98 -21.73 -13.90
C ILE A 26 18.02 -22.41 -14.81
N ILE A 27 18.89 -21.62 -15.47
CA ILE A 27 19.99 -22.16 -16.30
C ILE A 27 20.90 -23.06 -15.47
N LEU A 28 21.26 -22.63 -14.26
CA LEU A 28 22.12 -23.40 -13.37
C LEU A 28 21.47 -24.74 -12.96
N ALA A 29 20.17 -24.73 -12.62
CA ALA A 29 19.44 -25.96 -12.34
C ALA A 29 19.41 -26.91 -13.54
N PHE A 30 19.25 -26.38 -14.76
CA PHE A 30 19.36 -27.18 -15.98
C PHE A 30 20.74 -27.80 -16.16
N MET A 31 21.81 -27.04 -15.90
CA MET A 31 23.17 -27.58 -15.94
C MET A 31 23.33 -28.74 -14.96
N PHE A 32 22.84 -28.62 -13.73
CA PHE A 32 22.87 -29.72 -12.76
C PHE A 32 22.07 -30.94 -13.21
N LYS A 33 20.91 -30.75 -13.85
CA LYS A 33 20.15 -31.88 -14.43
C LYS A 33 20.93 -32.60 -15.53
N MET A 34 21.58 -31.85 -16.42
CA MET A 34 22.43 -32.43 -17.47
C MET A 34 23.60 -33.21 -16.87
N ILE A 35 24.26 -32.66 -15.85
CA ILE A 35 25.35 -33.35 -15.13
C ILE A 35 24.83 -34.63 -14.48
N ASN A 36 23.66 -34.58 -13.82
CA ASN A 36 23.03 -35.76 -13.23
C ASN A 36 22.79 -36.85 -14.28
N GLN A 37 22.23 -36.50 -15.45
CA GLN A 37 22.02 -37.48 -16.53
C GLN A 37 23.34 -37.99 -17.12
N ALA A 38 24.34 -37.13 -17.29
CA ALA A 38 25.64 -37.53 -17.83
C ALA A 38 26.36 -38.55 -16.93
N ILE A 39 26.26 -38.37 -15.61
CA ILE A 39 26.92 -39.24 -14.61
C ILE A 39 26.08 -40.49 -14.31
N ASN A 40 24.77 -40.31 -14.09
CA ASN A 40 23.89 -41.36 -13.56
C ASN A 40 22.95 -41.97 -14.62
N GLY A 41 22.93 -41.46 -15.85
CA GLY A 41 22.14 -41.97 -16.98
C GLY A 41 22.82 -43.12 -17.73
N THR A 42 23.53 -44.00 -17.02
CA THR A 42 24.28 -45.14 -17.58
C THR A 42 23.39 -46.37 -17.79
N SER A 43 23.85 -47.35 -18.57
CA SER A 43 23.15 -48.64 -18.75
C SER A 43 23.06 -49.45 -17.46
N GLU A 44 24.05 -49.35 -16.56
CA GLU A 44 24.04 -50.02 -15.26
C GLU A 44 22.84 -49.58 -14.42
N TRP A 45 22.60 -48.27 -14.35
CA TRP A 45 21.41 -47.76 -13.68
C TRP A 45 20.13 -48.22 -14.37
N LYS A 46 20.11 -48.25 -15.70
CA LYS A 46 18.95 -48.77 -16.45
C LYS A 46 18.59 -50.20 -16.03
N GLU A 47 19.57 -51.09 -15.95
CA GLU A 47 19.38 -52.49 -15.55
C GLU A 47 18.85 -52.61 -14.12
N ILE A 48 19.37 -51.81 -13.19
CA ILE A 48 18.89 -51.76 -11.79
C ILE A 48 17.40 -51.37 -11.77
N PHE A 49 17.01 -50.36 -12.54
CA PHE A 49 15.62 -49.91 -12.62
C PHE A 49 14.71 -50.92 -13.33
N GLU A 50 15.22 -51.63 -14.33
CA GLU A 50 14.50 -52.71 -15.03
C GLU A 50 14.31 -53.97 -14.19
N SER A 51 15.20 -54.23 -13.24
CA SER A 51 15.13 -55.40 -12.34
C SER A 51 13.94 -55.38 -11.37
N GLN A 52 13.25 -54.24 -11.22
CA GLN A 52 12.17 -54.04 -10.26
C GLN A 52 10.87 -53.62 -10.95
N ALA A 53 9.86 -54.50 -10.96
CA ALA A 53 8.57 -54.24 -11.62
C ALA A 53 7.88 -52.94 -11.15
N ASN A 54 8.06 -52.57 -9.88
CA ASN A 54 7.52 -51.32 -9.33
C ASN A 54 8.24 -50.07 -9.85
N LEU A 55 9.54 -50.17 -10.15
CA LEU A 55 10.34 -49.05 -10.67
C LEU A 55 10.13 -48.88 -12.18
N VAL A 56 10.07 -49.97 -12.95
CA VAL A 56 9.86 -49.93 -14.41
C VAL A 56 8.65 -49.09 -14.79
N ASN A 57 7.51 -49.33 -14.14
CA ASN A 57 6.26 -48.62 -14.44
C ASN A 57 6.25 -47.14 -14.04
N ARG A 58 7.28 -46.69 -13.31
CA ARG A 58 7.41 -45.32 -12.79
C ARG A 58 8.55 -44.55 -13.44
N THR A 59 9.37 -45.20 -14.25
CA THR A 59 10.64 -44.68 -14.71
C THR A 59 10.62 -44.44 -16.20
N ASP A 60 11.12 -43.28 -16.62
CA ASP A 60 11.38 -42.98 -18.02
C ASP A 60 12.71 -43.60 -18.44
N LEU A 61 12.64 -44.78 -19.07
CA LEU A 61 13.82 -45.51 -19.55
C LEU A 61 14.63 -44.73 -20.59
N SER A 62 14.03 -43.76 -21.28
CA SER A 62 14.75 -42.90 -22.22
C SER A 62 15.74 -41.96 -21.53
N TRP A 63 15.61 -41.79 -20.21
CA TRP A 63 16.53 -41.00 -19.39
C TRP A 63 17.91 -41.66 -19.30
N PHE A 64 17.97 -43.00 -19.31
CA PHE A 64 19.21 -43.78 -19.26
C PHE A 64 19.79 -44.03 -20.65
N ALA A 65 20.16 -42.95 -21.33
CA ALA A 65 20.68 -42.98 -22.70
C ALA A 65 22.21 -43.19 -22.78
N ASN A 66 22.77 -43.96 -21.84
CA ASN A 66 24.21 -44.21 -21.71
C ASN A 66 25.05 -42.92 -21.66
N GLY A 67 24.64 -41.99 -20.79
CA GLY A 67 25.28 -40.68 -20.60
C GLY A 67 25.02 -39.67 -21.73
N LYS A 68 24.25 -40.01 -22.77
CA LYS A 68 23.80 -39.05 -23.78
C LYS A 68 22.70 -38.15 -23.22
N ILE A 69 22.81 -36.85 -23.48
CA ILE A 69 21.80 -35.88 -23.06
C ILE A 69 20.58 -36.01 -24.00
N THR A 70 19.42 -36.36 -23.44
CA THR A 70 18.15 -36.57 -24.18
C THR A 70 17.06 -35.67 -23.62
N THR A 71 15.98 -35.42 -24.37
CA THR A 71 14.87 -34.55 -23.91
C THR A 71 14.22 -34.99 -22.60
N SER A 72 14.37 -36.26 -22.20
CA SER A 72 13.92 -36.75 -20.89
C SER A 72 14.71 -36.20 -19.71
N PHE A 73 15.86 -35.55 -19.92
CA PHE A 73 16.60 -34.87 -18.84
C PHE A 73 15.74 -33.82 -18.12
N PHE A 74 14.82 -33.17 -18.84
CA PHE A 74 13.92 -32.17 -18.28
C PHE A 74 12.97 -32.78 -17.24
N THR A 75 12.41 -33.93 -17.59
CA THR A 75 11.45 -34.67 -16.77
C THR A 75 12.13 -35.45 -15.66
N GLY A 76 13.38 -35.88 -15.85
CA GLY A 76 14.10 -36.71 -14.88
C GLY A 76 13.73 -38.19 -14.99
N PRO A 77 14.39 -39.07 -14.21
CA PRO A 77 14.24 -40.52 -14.33
C PRO A 77 12.83 -41.02 -13.95
N VAL A 78 12.10 -40.32 -13.09
CA VAL A 78 10.72 -40.67 -12.68
C VAL A 78 9.70 -39.59 -13.05
N GLY A 79 10.07 -38.66 -13.92
CA GLY A 79 9.21 -37.55 -14.32
C GLY A 79 8.88 -36.61 -13.16
N SER A 80 7.71 -35.97 -13.23
CA SER A 80 7.18 -35.11 -12.16
C SER A 80 6.89 -35.83 -10.85
N LYS A 81 7.02 -37.16 -10.77
CA LYS A 81 6.89 -37.88 -9.50
C LYS A 81 8.10 -37.68 -8.59
N SER A 82 9.25 -37.22 -9.12
CA SER A 82 10.43 -36.92 -8.31
C SER A 82 10.20 -35.80 -7.29
N PHE A 83 9.12 -35.03 -7.39
CA PHE A 83 8.75 -34.04 -6.37
C PHE A 83 8.24 -34.68 -5.05
N SER A 84 7.72 -35.91 -5.10
CA SER A 84 7.06 -36.56 -3.95
C SER A 84 7.55 -37.98 -3.66
N GLU A 85 8.39 -38.57 -4.51
CA GLU A 85 8.87 -39.93 -4.35
C GLU A 85 10.16 -39.97 -3.49
N PHE A 86 9.98 -40.15 -2.18
CA PHE A 86 11.09 -40.20 -1.20
C PHE A 86 11.64 -41.61 -0.93
N ASN A 87 11.05 -42.64 -1.53
CA ASN A 87 11.57 -44.00 -1.44
C ASN A 87 12.81 -44.09 -2.34
N LEU A 88 13.98 -43.94 -1.73
CA LEU A 88 15.28 -43.96 -2.43
C LEU A 88 16.04 -45.26 -2.22
N LEU A 89 15.61 -46.12 -1.29
CA LEU A 89 16.27 -47.37 -0.97
C LEU A 89 15.44 -48.54 -1.50
N TYR A 90 16.02 -49.39 -2.35
CA TYR A 90 15.36 -50.57 -2.91
C TYR A 90 16.19 -51.83 -2.72
N SER A 91 15.52 -52.95 -2.48
CA SER A 91 16.15 -54.26 -2.38
C SER A 91 16.34 -54.86 -3.77
N VAL A 92 17.59 -55.00 -4.21
CA VAL A 92 17.98 -55.61 -5.49
C VAL A 92 18.91 -56.78 -5.20
N ASN A 93 18.56 -57.98 -5.65
CA ASN A 93 19.37 -59.21 -5.49
C ASN A 93 19.82 -59.50 -4.03
N GLY A 94 18.99 -59.17 -3.04
CA GLY A 94 19.29 -59.40 -1.62
C GLY A 94 20.13 -58.31 -0.94
N GLY A 95 20.54 -57.26 -1.67
CA GLY A 95 21.20 -56.07 -1.14
C GLY A 95 20.32 -54.82 -1.28
N TYR A 96 20.63 -53.76 -0.53
CA TYR A 96 19.95 -52.47 -0.65
C TYR A 96 20.76 -51.51 -1.54
N ILE A 97 20.11 -50.92 -2.54
CA ILE A 97 20.70 -49.92 -3.43
C ILE A 97 19.99 -48.58 -3.19
N PHE A 98 20.79 -47.52 -3.07
CA PHE A 98 20.30 -46.14 -3.02
C PHE A 98 20.19 -45.56 -4.43
N LEU A 99 18.99 -45.13 -4.84
CA LEU A 99 18.71 -44.61 -6.17
C LEU A 99 19.22 -43.17 -6.33
N LEU A 100 20.53 -43.05 -6.53
CA LEU A 100 21.24 -41.78 -6.76
C LEU A 100 20.62 -40.91 -7.88
N PRO A 101 20.21 -41.47 -9.05
CA PRO A 101 19.64 -40.65 -10.12
C PRO A 101 18.37 -39.89 -9.69
N ILE A 102 17.49 -40.55 -8.93
CA ILE A 102 16.24 -39.95 -8.42
C ILE A 102 16.57 -38.93 -7.33
N PHE A 103 17.48 -39.27 -6.41
CA PHE A 103 17.85 -38.37 -5.32
C PHE A 103 18.34 -37.02 -5.83
N TRP A 104 19.25 -37.02 -6.80
CA TRP A 104 19.77 -35.78 -7.38
C TRP A 104 18.69 -35.00 -8.13
N ASP A 105 17.82 -35.66 -8.90
CA ASP A 105 16.71 -34.97 -9.57
C ASP A 105 15.75 -34.34 -8.55
N LEU A 106 15.38 -35.08 -7.49
CA LEU A 106 14.56 -34.58 -6.38
C LEU A 106 15.22 -33.36 -5.70
N LEU A 107 16.50 -33.45 -5.38
CA LEU A 107 17.24 -32.37 -4.72
C LEU A 107 17.28 -31.11 -5.60
N ILE A 108 17.62 -31.24 -6.88
CA ILE A 108 17.67 -30.12 -7.84
C ILE A 108 16.29 -29.48 -7.98
N ASN A 109 15.25 -30.30 -8.10
CA ASN A 109 13.87 -29.85 -8.23
C ASN A 109 13.39 -29.07 -6.98
N TRP A 110 13.71 -29.55 -5.78
CA TRP A 110 13.39 -28.85 -4.53
C TRP A 110 14.17 -27.55 -4.35
N ILE A 111 15.47 -27.54 -4.67
CA ILE A 111 16.28 -26.31 -4.67
C ILE A 111 15.66 -25.29 -5.65
N LEU A 112 15.24 -25.74 -6.84
CA LEU A 112 14.61 -24.89 -7.83
C LEU A 112 13.29 -24.29 -7.31
N ILE A 113 12.41 -25.10 -6.72
CA ILE A 113 11.14 -24.63 -6.14
C ILE A 113 11.39 -23.60 -5.04
N VAL A 114 12.25 -23.92 -4.07
CA VAL A 114 12.53 -23.03 -2.93
C VAL A 114 13.19 -21.74 -3.41
N GLY A 115 14.13 -21.82 -4.35
CA GLY A 115 14.79 -20.65 -4.93
C GLY A 115 13.81 -19.75 -5.68
N ILE A 116 12.91 -20.31 -6.50
CA ILE A 116 11.87 -19.54 -7.20
C ILE A 116 10.93 -18.88 -6.19
N ALA A 117 10.46 -19.63 -5.18
CA ALA A 117 9.58 -19.08 -4.15
C ALA A 117 10.23 -17.93 -3.38
N PHE A 118 11.52 -18.05 -3.06
CA PHE A 118 12.30 -17.00 -2.40
C PHE A 118 12.43 -15.75 -3.28
N ILE A 119 12.79 -15.91 -4.56
CA ILE A 119 12.88 -14.78 -5.51
C ILE A 119 11.52 -14.11 -5.69
N PHE A 120 10.45 -14.90 -5.81
CA PHE A 120 9.09 -14.37 -5.96
C PHE A 120 8.65 -13.60 -4.71
N GLY A 121 8.92 -14.13 -3.52
CA GLY A 121 8.71 -13.43 -2.26
C GLY A 121 9.49 -12.12 -2.17
N PHE A 122 10.73 -12.10 -2.66
CA PHE A 122 11.55 -10.88 -2.73
C PHE A 122 10.97 -9.84 -3.70
N ILE A 123 10.51 -10.25 -4.88
CA ILE A 123 9.84 -9.37 -5.85
C ILE A 123 8.57 -8.78 -5.23
N ILE A 124 7.75 -9.61 -4.59
CA ILE A 124 6.53 -9.17 -3.88
C ILE A 124 6.90 -8.16 -2.77
N TYR A 125 7.91 -8.47 -1.96
CA TYR A 125 8.37 -7.60 -0.89
C TYR A 125 8.82 -6.23 -1.42
N GLU A 126 9.64 -6.21 -2.48
CA GLU A 126 10.06 -4.96 -3.14
C GLU A 126 8.85 -4.19 -3.71
N PHE A 127 7.85 -4.88 -4.24
CA PHE A 127 6.61 -4.25 -4.71
C PHE A 127 5.84 -3.57 -3.57
N PHE A 128 5.63 -4.25 -2.44
CA PHE A 128 4.89 -3.71 -1.30
C PHE A 128 5.64 -2.62 -0.53
N LYS A 129 6.95 -2.79 -0.31
CA LYS A 129 7.83 -1.77 0.29
C LYS A 129 7.72 -0.45 -0.48
N ASN A 130 7.68 -0.54 -1.81
CA ASN A 130 7.55 0.62 -2.67
C ASN A 130 6.18 1.31 -2.59
N ASN A 131 5.08 0.54 -2.46
CA ASN A 131 3.74 1.11 -2.25
C ASN A 131 3.63 1.85 -0.91
N LYS A 132 4.23 1.31 0.16
CA LYS A 132 4.27 1.98 1.47
C LYS A 132 5.08 3.29 1.38
N MET A 133 6.19 3.30 0.65
CA MET A 133 7.00 4.51 0.46
C MET A 133 6.32 5.56 -0.44
N LEU A 134 5.49 5.16 -1.41
CA LEU A 134 4.67 6.08 -2.21
C LEU A 134 3.60 6.77 -1.37
N LYS A 135 2.94 6.06 -0.43
CA LYS A 135 2.06 6.68 0.57
C LYS A 135 2.81 7.66 1.47
N ILE A 136 4.00 7.30 1.95
CA ILE A 136 4.78 8.18 2.82
C ILE A 136 5.29 9.40 2.05
N LYS A 137 5.74 9.25 0.79
CA LYS A 137 6.16 10.36 -0.06
C LYS A 137 5.00 11.22 -0.56
N SER A 138 3.79 10.70 -0.73
CA SER A 138 2.63 11.55 -1.04
C SER A 138 2.22 12.38 0.17
N ILE A 139 2.27 11.80 1.38
CA ILE A 139 2.02 12.49 2.65
C ILE A 139 3.14 13.51 2.94
N SER A 140 4.41 13.14 2.73
CA SER A 140 5.56 14.03 2.87
C SER A 140 5.59 15.11 1.79
N ASN A 141 5.30 14.81 0.52
CA ASN A 141 5.18 15.84 -0.52
C ASN A 141 3.95 16.71 -0.33
N GLN A 142 2.87 16.22 0.29
CA GLN A 142 1.80 17.08 0.78
C GLN A 142 2.32 17.96 1.91
N GLN A 143 3.02 17.42 2.90
CA GLN A 143 3.61 18.21 4.00
C GLN A 143 4.69 19.19 3.54
N ASP A 144 5.47 18.89 2.49
CA ASP A 144 6.47 19.76 1.89
C ASP A 144 5.84 20.73 0.89
N LYS A 145 4.76 20.38 0.20
CA LYS A 145 3.93 21.37 -0.50
C LYS A 145 3.21 22.27 0.50
N PHE A 146 2.81 21.78 1.67
CA PHE A 146 2.27 22.59 2.76
C PHE A 146 3.37 23.42 3.43
N LYS A 147 4.60 22.90 3.62
CA LYS A 147 5.75 23.64 4.17
C LYS A 147 6.34 24.63 3.18
N LYS A 148 6.35 24.34 1.87
CA LYS A 148 6.82 25.24 0.81
C LYS A 148 5.72 26.22 0.38
N SER A 149 4.45 25.83 0.43
CA SER A 149 3.30 26.76 0.42
C SER A 149 3.34 27.64 1.66
N ASN A 150 3.70 27.12 2.85
CA ASN A 150 3.87 27.91 4.06
C ASN A 150 5.16 28.73 4.07
N ASN A 151 6.24 28.32 3.41
CA ASN A 151 7.51 29.09 3.32
C ASN A 151 7.48 30.15 2.21
N VAL A 152 6.84 29.86 1.08
CA VAL A 152 6.49 30.88 0.07
C VAL A 152 5.40 31.79 0.63
N ASN A 153 4.44 31.27 1.41
CA ASN A 153 3.58 32.12 2.24
C ASN A 153 4.28 32.70 3.46
N GLU A 154 5.49 32.35 3.91
CA GLU A 154 6.15 33.00 5.05
C GLU A 154 7.05 34.13 4.57
N LYS A 155 7.73 33.96 3.43
CA LYS A 155 8.38 35.08 2.75
C LYS A 155 7.38 36.02 2.09
N ALA A 156 6.28 35.50 1.53
CA ALA A 156 5.16 36.35 1.12
C ALA A 156 4.28 36.81 2.30
N ARG A 157 4.23 36.15 3.47
CA ARG A 157 3.58 36.70 4.69
C ARG A 157 4.48 37.64 5.46
N LYS A 158 5.81 37.64 5.33
CA LYS A 158 6.61 38.75 5.86
C LYS A 158 6.43 40.03 5.03
N ILE A 159 5.93 39.92 3.79
CA ILE A 159 5.60 41.06 2.94
C ILE A 159 4.08 41.35 2.87
N ASN A 160 3.20 40.35 3.05
CA ASN A 160 1.73 40.48 3.06
C ASN A 160 1.04 40.27 4.44
N SER A 161 1.75 40.05 5.54
CA SER A 161 1.15 40.18 6.90
C SER A 161 0.74 41.61 7.21
N LYS A 162 1.19 42.58 6.40
CA LYS A 162 0.68 43.95 6.39
C LYS A 162 -0.61 44.13 5.59
N LYS A 163 -1.19 43.06 5.03
CA LYS A 163 -2.47 43.10 4.31
C LYS A 163 -3.36 41.88 4.60
N ARG A 164 -3.46 41.46 5.86
CA ARG A 164 -4.69 40.80 6.32
C ARG A 164 -5.78 41.85 6.17
N SER A 165 -6.80 41.59 5.34
CA SER A 165 -8.05 42.32 5.41
C SER A 165 -8.49 42.27 6.87
N LYS A 166 -8.41 43.41 7.55
CA LYS A 166 -8.68 43.60 8.97
C LYS A 166 -10.20 43.50 9.10
N ILE A 167 -10.76 42.29 9.03
CA ILE A 167 -12.15 42.07 9.38
C ILE A 167 -12.25 42.46 10.84
N SER A 168 -12.91 43.57 11.11
CA SER A 168 -13.19 44.03 12.46
C SER A 168 -14.11 43.02 13.14
N GLU A 169 -14.08 43.02 14.47
CA GLU A 169 -15.08 42.31 15.27
C GLU A 169 -16.50 42.72 14.85
N GLU A 170 -16.73 44.01 14.64
CA GLU A 170 -17.98 44.59 14.15
C GLU A 170 -18.44 44.04 12.80
N SER A 171 -17.52 43.85 11.85
CA SER A 171 -17.84 43.23 10.56
C SER A 171 -18.23 41.77 10.71
N ALA A 172 -17.62 41.05 11.66
CA ALA A 172 -17.98 39.67 11.95
C ALA A 172 -19.35 39.59 12.64
N THR A 173 -19.64 40.45 13.62
CA THR A 173 -20.94 40.47 14.30
C THR A 173 -22.08 40.87 13.36
N MET A 174 -21.87 41.87 12.49
CA MET A 174 -22.85 42.24 11.45
C MET A 174 -23.12 41.09 10.48
N PHE A 175 -22.08 40.38 10.05
CA PHE A 175 -22.24 39.22 9.16
C PHE A 175 -23.12 38.14 9.79
N ILE A 176 -22.96 37.89 11.08
CA ILE A 176 -23.73 36.89 11.81
C ILE A 176 -25.19 37.32 11.92
N SER A 177 -25.46 38.57 12.28
CA SER A 177 -26.83 39.10 12.32
C SER A 177 -27.55 38.91 10.97
N LYS A 178 -26.84 39.14 9.86
CA LYS A 178 -27.37 38.89 8.51
C LYS A 178 -27.64 37.40 8.25
N MET A 179 -26.80 36.50 8.74
CA MET A 179 -27.00 35.05 8.58
C MET A 179 -28.15 34.54 9.46
N GLU A 180 -28.30 35.08 10.67
CA GLU A 180 -29.40 34.77 11.59
C GLU A 180 -30.75 35.17 10.98
N GLU A 181 -30.84 36.38 10.43
CA GLU A 181 -32.04 36.88 9.74
C GLU A 181 -32.35 36.06 8.49
N LYS A 182 -31.33 35.76 7.67
CA LYS A 182 -31.51 35.04 6.41
C LYS A 182 -31.93 33.58 6.60
N TYR A 183 -31.48 32.93 7.67
CA TYR A 183 -31.68 31.50 7.93
C TYR A 183 -32.44 31.22 9.21
N GLU A 184 -33.30 32.16 9.63
CA GLU A 184 -34.04 32.05 10.88
C GLU A 184 -34.82 30.72 10.99
N LYS A 185 -35.47 30.31 9.88
CA LYS A 185 -36.25 29.06 9.79
C LYS A 185 -35.38 27.81 9.82
N GLU A 186 -34.20 27.85 9.22
CA GLU A 186 -33.25 26.73 9.20
C GLU A 186 -32.46 26.62 10.50
N LEU A 187 -32.42 27.68 11.31
CA LEU A 187 -31.74 27.75 12.60
C LEU A 187 -32.68 27.60 13.80
N SER A 188 -34.00 27.62 13.60
CA SER A 188 -35.02 27.56 14.66
C SER A 188 -35.28 26.15 15.20
N GLU A 189 -34.69 25.11 14.61
CA GLU A 189 -34.83 23.73 15.06
C GLU A 189 -33.59 23.33 15.89
N ASP A 190 -33.81 22.90 17.13
CA ASP A 190 -32.90 22.23 18.08
C ASP A 190 -31.56 22.89 18.49
N GLU A 191 -31.28 22.77 19.80
CA GLU A 191 -29.95 23.02 20.38
C GLU A 191 -28.94 22.01 19.81
N ILE A 192 -28.19 22.42 18.79
CA ILE A 192 -27.09 21.61 18.28
C ILE A 192 -25.93 21.70 19.30
N GLU A 193 -25.77 20.63 20.08
CA GLU A 193 -24.51 20.35 20.78
C GLU A 193 -23.41 20.06 19.74
N PHE A 194 -22.20 20.56 19.99
CA PHE A 194 -21.05 20.41 19.09
C PHE A 194 -20.48 18.97 19.06
N GLU A 195 -21.21 18.01 19.63
CA GLU A 195 -20.85 16.60 19.72
C GLU A 195 -21.87 15.77 18.93
N LYS A 196 -21.77 15.81 17.60
CA LYS A 196 -22.54 14.91 16.73
C LYS A 196 -21.63 13.91 16.03
N ASP A 197 -21.80 12.65 16.44
CA ASP A 197 -21.34 11.38 15.85
C ASP A 197 -20.17 11.50 14.86
N GLU A 198 -18.96 11.20 15.32
CA GLU A 198 -17.74 11.12 14.48
C GLU A 198 -17.83 10.05 13.36
N LYS A 199 -18.91 9.26 13.33
CA LYS A 199 -19.10 8.16 12.38
C LYS A 199 -19.53 8.63 10.98
N LEU A 200 -20.11 9.83 10.85
CA LEU A 200 -20.63 10.34 9.58
C LEU A 200 -19.75 11.44 8.98
N SER A 201 -19.61 11.44 7.66
CA SER A 201 -18.87 12.48 6.94
C SER A 201 -19.59 13.83 7.00
N ILE A 202 -18.86 14.94 6.80
CA ILE A 202 -19.43 16.30 6.75
C ILE A 202 -20.55 16.40 5.70
N ALA A 203 -20.40 15.72 4.57
CA ALA A 203 -21.38 15.72 3.50
C ALA A 203 -22.68 15.01 3.90
N GLU A 204 -22.58 13.89 4.61
CA GLU A 204 -23.75 13.16 5.13
C GLU A 204 -24.46 13.96 6.23
N ARG A 205 -23.69 14.54 7.16
CA ARG A 205 -24.23 15.40 8.22
C ARG A 205 -24.92 16.65 7.66
N SER A 206 -24.38 17.24 6.58
CA SER A 206 -24.96 18.43 5.94
C SER A 206 -26.34 18.19 5.31
N LYS A 207 -26.63 16.94 4.93
CA LYS A 207 -27.97 16.53 4.44
C LYS A 207 -28.96 16.38 5.59
N ILE A 208 -28.51 15.80 6.69
CA ILE A 208 -29.33 15.51 7.88
C ILE A 208 -29.68 16.80 8.62
N ASP A 209 -28.70 17.69 8.83
CA ASP A 209 -28.89 18.95 9.55
C ASP A 209 -29.40 20.10 8.66
N GLY A 210 -29.68 19.84 7.38
CA GLY A 210 -30.16 20.85 6.43
C GLY A 210 -29.15 21.93 6.03
N SER A 211 -27.87 21.81 6.41
CA SER A 211 -26.80 22.74 6.02
C SER A 211 -26.63 22.90 4.51
N ASP A 212 -27.05 21.91 3.72
CA ASP A 212 -27.02 21.98 2.26
C ASP A 212 -27.94 23.09 1.70
N LYS A 213 -28.96 23.51 2.45
CA LYS A 213 -29.85 24.62 2.07
C LYS A 213 -29.18 26.00 2.21
N ILE A 214 -28.06 26.10 2.94
CA ILE A 214 -27.33 27.35 3.13
C ILE A 214 -26.54 27.69 1.86
N SER A 215 -26.93 28.79 1.22
CA SER A 215 -26.37 29.25 -0.06
C SER A 215 -24.93 29.78 0.03
N GLU A 216 -24.50 30.26 1.20
CA GLU A 216 -23.18 30.84 1.40
C GLU A 216 -22.09 29.79 1.17
N LYS A 217 -20.99 30.26 0.58
CA LYS A 217 -19.82 29.43 0.37
C LYS A 217 -19.20 29.13 1.72
N ARG A 218 -18.83 27.86 1.94
CA ARG A 218 -18.22 27.39 3.20
C ARG A 218 -17.00 28.22 3.61
N TYR A 219 -16.19 28.67 2.66
CA TYR A 219 -15.01 29.49 2.97
C TYR A 219 -15.38 30.85 3.59
N GLU A 220 -16.54 31.42 3.27
CA GLU A 220 -16.98 32.71 3.81
C GLU A 220 -17.38 32.55 5.27
N LEU A 221 -18.21 31.56 5.57
CA LEU A 221 -18.59 31.20 6.95
C LEU A 221 -17.35 30.92 7.81
N GLN A 222 -16.40 30.16 7.26
CA GLN A 222 -15.16 29.83 7.96
C GLN A 222 -14.25 31.05 8.18
N LYS A 223 -14.26 32.04 7.27
CA LYS A 223 -13.49 33.28 7.41
C LYS A 223 -13.95 34.08 8.64
N TYR A 224 -15.26 34.27 8.80
CA TYR A 224 -15.83 34.99 9.94
C TYR A 224 -15.77 34.17 11.23
N SER A 225 -16.01 32.86 11.16
CA SER A 225 -15.88 31.95 12.32
C SER A 225 -14.47 31.97 12.91
N ASN A 226 -13.43 31.96 12.08
CA ASN A 226 -12.03 32.05 12.57
C ASN A 226 -11.73 33.41 13.23
N LYS A 227 -12.33 34.50 12.74
CA LYS A 227 -12.17 35.82 13.36
C LYS A 227 -12.81 35.83 14.74
N LEU A 228 -14.05 35.32 14.87
CA LEU A 228 -14.72 35.20 16.17
C LEU A 228 -13.98 34.27 17.13
N ARG A 229 -13.39 33.18 16.65
CA ARG A 229 -12.54 32.31 17.48
C ARG A 229 -11.32 33.06 18.02
N SER A 230 -10.75 33.97 17.23
CA SER A 230 -9.64 34.80 17.70
C SER A 230 -10.14 35.77 18.78
N VAL A 231 -11.31 36.37 18.60
CA VAL A 231 -11.95 37.24 19.61
C VAL A 231 -12.29 36.45 20.88
N SER A 232 -12.75 35.20 20.78
CA SER A 232 -13.06 34.37 21.95
C SER A 232 -11.82 34.03 22.77
N ILE A 233 -10.67 33.86 22.11
CA ILE A 233 -9.37 33.67 22.79
C ILE A 233 -8.90 34.99 23.42
N GLU A 234 -9.01 36.10 22.69
CA GLU A 234 -8.64 37.44 23.18
C GLU A 234 -9.45 37.85 24.42
N LYS A 235 -10.76 37.53 24.44
CA LYS A 235 -11.68 37.82 25.55
C LYS A 235 -11.75 36.71 26.61
N ASN A 236 -10.95 35.65 26.47
CA ASN A 236 -10.90 34.50 27.39
C ASN A 236 -12.29 33.89 27.69
N LEU A 237 -13.10 33.70 26.65
CA LEU A 237 -14.43 33.09 26.72
C LEU A 237 -14.36 31.59 27.06
N SER A 238 -15.50 30.88 27.08
CA SER A 238 -15.51 29.46 27.45
C SER A 238 -14.51 28.62 26.63
N LYS A 239 -13.76 27.72 27.29
CA LYS A 239 -12.76 26.84 26.61
C LYS A 239 -13.38 26.06 25.45
N LYS A 240 -14.64 25.67 25.62
CA LYS A 240 -15.44 25.00 24.58
C LYS A 240 -15.48 25.81 23.29
N LEU A 241 -15.61 27.15 23.32
CA LEU A 241 -15.61 28.00 22.11
C LEU A 241 -14.22 28.28 21.55
N GLN A 242 -13.18 28.25 22.39
CA GLN A 242 -11.79 28.50 21.97
C GLN A 242 -11.19 27.30 21.22
N GLU A 243 -11.57 26.07 21.58
CA GLU A 243 -10.93 24.85 21.10
C GLU A 243 -11.67 24.17 19.94
N VAL A 244 -12.85 24.67 19.54
CA VAL A 244 -13.67 24.08 18.47
C VAL A 244 -12.89 23.91 17.16
N ASN A 245 -12.96 22.71 16.59
CA ASN A 245 -12.42 22.45 15.26
C ASN A 245 -13.39 22.89 14.16
N LEU A 246 -13.33 24.18 13.81
CA LEU A 246 -14.15 24.81 12.75
C LEU A 246 -14.03 24.14 11.36
N ARG A 247 -13.01 23.31 11.11
CA ARG A 247 -12.89 22.60 9.83
C ARG A 247 -13.86 21.44 9.72
N ASN A 248 -14.22 20.85 10.85
CA ASN A 248 -15.09 19.68 10.93
C ASN A 248 -16.56 20.06 11.12
N LEU A 249 -16.90 21.34 11.18
CA LEU A 249 -18.29 21.78 11.33
C LEU A 249 -19.03 21.84 9.98
N THR A 250 -20.32 21.55 9.96
CA THR A 250 -21.22 21.83 8.82
C THR A 250 -21.48 23.34 8.69
N LYS A 251 -22.19 23.78 7.64
CA LYS A 251 -22.47 25.22 7.45
C LYS A 251 -23.39 25.76 8.56
N ARG A 252 -24.39 24.97 8.96
CA ARG A 252 -25.31 25.32 10.05
C ARG A 252 -24.55 25.39 11.37
N GLU A 253 -23.72 24.39 11.67
CA GLU A 253 -22.89 24.38 12.87
C GLU A 253 -21.92 25.56 12.95
N LEU A 254 -21.36 26.02 11.82
CA LEU A 254 -20.55 27.23 11.77
C LEU A 254 -21.37 28.47 12.14
N ILE A 255 -22.59 28.61 11.62
CA ILE A 255 -23.46 29.75 11.96
C ILE A 255 -23.87 29.69 13.44
N THR A 256 -24.22 28.52 13.95
CA THR A 256 -24.55 28.31 15.37
C THR A 256 -23.35 28.61 16.28
N TYR A 257 -22.14 28.21 15.89
CA TYR A 257 -20.91 28.59 16.59
C TYR A 257 -20.75 30.11 16.65
N MET A 258 -20.89 30.77 15.51
CA MET A 258 -20.74 32.21 15.44
C MET A 258 -21.78 32.95 16.28
N LYS A 259 -23.03 32.47 16.30
CA LYS A 259 -24.11 32.96 17.17
C LYS A 259 -23.76 32.81 18.66
N LYS A 260 -23.28 31.64 19.09
CA LYS A 260 -22.86 31.41 20.49
C LYS A 260 -21.73 32.36 20.91
N VAL A 261 -20.71 32.54 20.06
CA VAL A 261 -19.62 33.48 20.34
C VAL A 261 -20.13 34.92 20.39
N LYS A 262 -21.00 35.34 19.45
CA LYS A 262 -21.62 36.68 19.46
C LYS A 262 -22.39 36.92 20.76
N ASN A 263 -23.16 35.95 21.23
CA ASN A 263 -23.92 36.06 22.48
C ASN A 263 -23.01 36.11 23.71
N GLU A 264 -21.96 35.29 23.78
CA GLU A 264 -20.96 35.36 24.86
C GLU A 264 -20.11 36.64 24.83
N ILE A 265 -20.00 37.32 23.68
CA ILE A 265 -19.36 38.64 23.58
C ILE A 265 -20.27 39.75 24.10
N ALA A 266 -21.59 39.60 23.94
CA ALA A 266 -22.59 40.59 24.32
C ALA A 266 -22.99 40.51 25.80
N ASN A 267 -22.79 39.36 26.44
CA ASN A 267 -22.94 39.13 27.88
C ASN A 267 -21.66 39.49 28.64
#